data_AF-D6TW18-F1
#
_entry.id   AF-D6TW18-F1
#
_cell.length_a   1.000
_cell.length_b   1.000
_cell.length_c   1.000
_cell.angle_alpha   90.00
_cell.angle_beta   90.00
_cell.angle_gamma   90.00
#
_symmetry.space_group_name_H-M   'P 1'
#
loop_
_entity.id
_entity.type
_entity.pdbx_description
1 polymer ?
#
loop_
_entity_poly.entity_id
_entity_poly.type
_entity_poly.pdbx_seq_one_letter_code
_entity_poly.pdbx_strand_id
1 'polypeptide(L)'
;MALFTDALVQEIAALVCQRYRELGMALGEPELPAGQRWLDERSSLWQELDLLIRIANGEYARIRATRDDIQRAEAALYHLRDLLLGNTLRSKASFPADFWRTDIGVLVSRVRWWVSVDDLITISNAAALAFGENTQANRMRIGRAIESGLLEWIPDPSVANPQQNKRVFRSQVERLGAQRRLLEE
;
A
#
# COMPACT_ATOMS: atom_id res chain seq x y z
N MET A 1 22.42 -1.42 6.80
CA MET A 1 22.02 -2.82 6.51
C MET A 1 20.71 -2.77 5.75
N ALA A 2 20.55 -3.56 4.70
CA ALA A 2 19.28 -3.68 3.99
C ALA A 2 18.23 -4.26 4.95
N LEU A 3 17.03 -3.66 4.96
CA LEU A 3 15.91 -4.12 5.79
C LEU A 3 15.20 -5.32 5.16
N PHE A 4 15.23 -5.41 3.84
CA PHE A 4 14.64 -6.49 3.06
C PHE A 4 15.68 -7.10 2.12
N THR A 5 15.62 -8.41 1.93
CA THR A 5 16.57 -9.19 1.13
C THR A 5 15.82 -10.09 0.16
N ASP A 6 16.55 -10.77 -0.72
CA ASP A 6 16.01 -11.77 -1.67
C ASP A 6 15.20 -12.88 -0.98
N ALA A 7 15.44 -13.13 0.31
CA ALA A 7 14.63 -14.05 1.11
C ALA A 7 13.15 -13.62 1.18
N LEU A 8 12.88 -12.31 1.29
CA LEU A 8 11.51 -11.80 1.28
C LEU A 8 10.85 -11.94 -0.10
N VAL A 9 11.63 -11.82 -1.18
CA VAL A 9 11.12 -12.09 -2.55
C VAL A 9 10.65 -13.54 -2.65
N GLN A 10 11.43 -14.48 -2.13
CA GLN A 10 11.08 -15.90 -2.10
C GLN A 10 9.84 -16.18 -1.23
N GLU A 11 9.68 -15.46 -0.11
CA GLU A 11 8.49 -15.58 0.75
C GLU A 11 7.22 -15.05 0.06
N ILE A 12 7.29 -13.87 -0.56
CA ILE A 12 6.18 -13.30 -1.34
C ILE A 12 5.83 -14.24 -2.50
N ALA A 13 6.84 -14.74 -3.22
CA ALA A 13 6.68 -15.72 -4.28
C ALA A 13 5.95 -16.98 -3.81
N ALA A 14 6.35 -17.52 -2.65
CA ALA A 14 5.75 -18.71 -2.06
C ALA A 14 4.28 -18.48 -1.69
N LEU A 15 3.95 -17.34 -1.09
CA LEU A 15 2.58 -16.97 -0.73
C LEU A 15 1.67 -16.82 -1.96
N VAL A 16 2.16 -16.14 -3.00
CA VAL A 16 1.42 -16.01 -4.25
C VAL A 16 1.19 -17.38 -4.88
N CYS A 17 2.23 -18.22 -4.97
CA CYS A 17 2.11 -19.58 -5.50
C CYS A 17 1.12 -20.43 -4.71
N GLN A 18 1.17 -20.39 -3.38
CA GLN A 18 0.24 -21.10 -2.52
C GLN A 18 -1.21 -20.70 -2.82
N ARG A 19 -1.48 -19.40 -2.92
CA ARG A 19 -2.82 -18.88 -3.22
C ARG A 19 -3.34 -19.31 -4.60
N TYR A 20 -2.48 -19.28 -5.61
CA TYR A 20 -2.84 -19.77 -6.94
C TYR A 20 -3.13 -21.28 -6.94
N ARG A 21 -2.38 -22.08 -6.16
CA ARG A 21 -2.70 -23.51 -6.00
C ARG A 21 -4.03 -23.72 -5.29
N GLU A 22 -4.30 -23.01 -4.21
CA GLU A 22 -5.58 -23.09 -3.49
C GLU A 22 -6.76 -22.73 -4.39
N LEU A 23 -6.62 -21.68 -5.21
CA LEU A 23 -7.62 -21.29 -6.21
C LEU A 23 -7.77 -22.35 -7.32
N GLY A 24 -6.65 -22.86 -7.86
CA GLY A 24 -6.66 -23.91 -8.87
C GLY A 24 -7.37 -25.17 -8.38
N MET A 25 -7.06 -25.62 -7.17
CA MET A 25 -7.74 -26.75 -6.53
C MET A 25 -9.25 -26.49 -6.36
N ALA A 26 -9.64 -25.30 -5.91
CA ALA A 26 -11.05 -24.92 -5.77
C ALA A 26 -11.79 -24.87 -7.13
N LEU A 27 -11.07 -24.60 -8.22
CA LEU A 27 -11.59 -24.58 -9.59
C LEU A 27 -11.50 -25.94 -10.31
N GLY A 28 -10.97 -26.97 -9.65
CA GLY A 28 -10.83 -28.32 -10.22
C GLY A 28 -9.64 -28.48 -11.17
N GLU A 29 -8.67 -27.55 -11.15
CA GLU A 29 -7.44 -27.70 -11.91
C GLU A 29 -6.51 -28.77 -11.29
N PRO A 30 -5.81 -29.56 -12.11
CA PRO A 30 -4.87 -30.55 -11.63
C PRO A 30 -3.71 -29.88 -10.88
N GLU A 31 -3.30 -30.50 -9.78
CA GLU A 31 -2.19 -30.02 -8.96
C GLU A 31 -0.91 -29.92 -9.80
N LEU A 32 -0.40 -28.69 -9.96
CA LEU A 32 0.84 -28.45 -10.69
C LEU A 32 2.02 -29.11 -9.96
N PRO A 33 3.01 -29.68 -10.68
CA PRO A 33 4.10 -30.43 -10.08
C PRO A 33 4.86 -29.61 -9.02
N ALA A 34 4.99 -30.16 -7.82
CA ALA A 34 5.83 -29.60 -6.76
C ALA A 34 7.29 -29.56 -7.25
N GLY A 35 7.83 -28.36 -7.48
CA GLY A 35 9.24 -28.18 -7.85
C GLY A 35 9.51 -27.23 -9.02
N GLN A 36 8.49 -26.76 -9.73
CA GLN A 36 8.69 -25.72 -10.74
C GLN A 36 9.05 -24.40 -10.02
N ARG A 37 10.23 -23.84 -10.29
CA ARG A 37 10.58 -22.47 -9.85
C ARG A 37 9.77 -21.50 -10.71
N TRP A 38 8.61 -21.10 -10.22
CA TRP A 38 7.69 -20.18 -10.90
C TRP A 38 8.25 -18.76 -11.05
N LEU A 39 9.24 -18.41 -10.24
CA LEU A 39 9.91 -17.11 -10.23
C LEU A 39 11.42 -17.31 -10.45
N ASP A 40 11.84 -17.11 -11.68
CA ASP A 40 13.25 -16.86 -12.03
C ASP A 40 13.51 -15.36 -11.97
N GLU A 41 14.78 -14.95 -11.82
CA GLU A 41 15.23 -13.55 -11.80
C GLU A 41 14.81 -12.78 -13.07
N ARG A 42 14.51 -13.53 -14.13
CA ARG A 42 14.04 -13.03 -15.43
C ARG A 42 12.54 -12.78 -15.50
N SER A 43 11.76 -13.22 -14.51
CA SER A 43 10.30 -13.01 -14.49
C SER A 43 9.97 -11.54 -14.19
N SER A 44 8.86 -11.05 -14.74
CA SER A 44 8.41 -9.67 -14.53
C SER A 44 8.14 -9.38 -13.05
N LEU A 45 7.48 -10.31 -12.36
CA LEU A 45 7.19 -10.19 -10.93
C LEU A 45 8.48 -10.14 -10.08
N TRP A 46 9.54 -10.86 -10.45
CA TRP A 46 10.82 -10.75 -9.74
C TRP A 46 11.42 -9.35 -9.87
N GLN A 47 11.46 -8.81 -11.09
CA GLN A 47 12.00 -7.47 -11.36
C GLN A 47 11.18 -6.37 -10.66
N GLU A 48 9.86 -6.56 -10.57
CA GLU A 48 8.97 -5.67 -9.81
C GLU A 48 9.26 -5.75 -8.31
N LEU A 49 9.39 -6.95 -7.75
CA LEU A 49 9.69 -7.13 -6.32
C LEU A 49 11.07 -6.60 -5.95
N ASP A 50 12.09 -6.80 -6.79
CA ASP A 50 13.42 -6.20 -6.63
C ASP A 50 13.33 -4.68 -6.58
N LEU A 51 12.64 -4.05 -7.54
CA LEU A 51 12.42 -2.60 -7.55
C LEU A 51 11.77 -2.13 -6.24
N LEU A 52 10.71 -2.79 -5.79
CA LEU A 52 9.99 -2.45 -4.56
C LEU A 52 10.90 -2.57 -3.32
N ILE A 53 11.71 -3.63 -3.23
CA ILE A 53 12.67 -3.85 -2.14
C ILE A 53 13.73 -2.75 -2.11
N ARG A 54 14.32 -2.42 -3.26
CA ARG A 54 15.35 -1.38 -3.36
C ARG A 54 14.80 -0.01 -2.97
N ILE A 55 13.56 0.30 -3.36
CA ILE A 55 12.85 1.51 -2.91
C ILE A 55 12.68 1.49 -1.38
N ALA A 56 12.18 0.39 -0.82
CA ALA A 56 11.91 0.29 0.61
C ALA A 56 13.18 0.29 1.50
N ASN A 57 14.29 -0.22 0.96
CA ASN A 57 15.62 -0.13 1.55
C ASN A 57 16.24 1.28 1.44
N GLY A 58 15.61 2.19 0.69
CA GLY A 58 16.06 3.58 0.54
C GLY A 58 17.15 3.76 -0.52
N GLU A 59 17.37 2.79 -1.41
CA GLU A 59 18.34 2.91 -2.51
C GLU A 59 17.89 3.92 -3.57
N TYR A 60 16.58 4.14 -3.68
CA TYR A 60 15.97 5.15 -4.55
C TYR A 60 15.61 6.40 -3.75
N ALA A 61 16.37 7.48 -3.93
CA ALA A 61 16.03 8.77 -3.33
C ALA A 61 14.88 9.42 -4.11
N ARG A 62 13.74 9.66 -3.44
CA ARG A 62 12.53 10.22 -4.08
C ARG A 62 12.76 11.58 -4.76
N ILE A 63 13.66 12.40 -4.23
CA ILE A 63 14.03 13.71 -4.79
C ILE A 63 14.73 13.61 -6.16
N ARG A 64 15.31 12.44 -6.48
CA ARG A 64 15.99 12.18 -7.75
C ARG A 64 15.16 11.33 -8.71
N ALA A 65 13.98 10.89 -8.28
CA ALA A 65 13.11 10.02 -9.06
C ALA A 65 12.39 10.82 -10.15
N THR A 66 12.37 10.27 -11.36
CA THR A 66 11.59 10.80 -12.47
C THR A 66 10.11 10.40 -12.35
N ARG A 67 9.25 11.00 -13.18
CA ARG A 67 7.83 10.57 -13.25
C ARG A 67 7.71 9.11 -13.67
N ASP A 68 8.58 8.64 -14.56
CA ASP A 68 8.57 7.27 -15.04
C ASP A 68 8.96 6.28 -13.94
N ASP A 69 9.94 6.64 -13.08
CA ASP A 69 10.30 5.84 -11.91
C ASP A 69 9.13 5.69 -10.94
N ILE A 70 8.39 6.77 -10.71
CA ILE A 70 7.22 6.80 -9.83
C ILE A 70 6.10 5.93 -10.43
N GLN A 71 5.81 6.09 -11.72
CA GLN A 71 4.79 5.29 -12.41
C GLN A 71 5.14 3.81 -12.42
N ARG A 72 6.41 3.47 -12.63
CA ARG A 72 6.87 2.07 -12.60
C ARG A 72 6.73 1.47 -11.20
N ALA A 73 7.10 2.22 -10.16
CA ALA A 73 6.91 1.79 -8.77
C ALA A 73 5.43 1.66 -8.41
N GLU A 74 4.58 2.57 -8.86
CA GLU A 74 3.14 2.53 -8.65
C GLU A 74 2.49 1.33 -9.36
N ALA A 75 2.87 1.05 -10.60
CA ALA A 75 2.40 -0.12 -11.34
C ALA A 75 2.82 -1.44 -10.68
N ALA A 76 4.09 -1.55 -10.27
CA ALA A 76 4.59 -2.72 -9.53
C ALA A 76 3.85 -2.91 -8.19
N LEU A 77 3.60 -1.81 -7.46
CA LEU A 77 2.86 -1.86 -6.21
C LEU A 77 1.39 -2.24 -6.41
N TYR A 78 0.76 -1.73 -7.48
CA TYR A 78 -0.61 -2.09 -7.85
C TYR A 78 -0.72 -3.58 -8.18
N HIS A 79 0.20 -4.09 -9.00
CA HIS A 79 0.25 -5.50 -9.36
C HIS A 79 0.46 -6.39 -8.12
N LEU A 80 1.41 -6.05 -7.24
CA LEU A 80 1.60 -6.79 -5.99
C LEU A 80 0.34 -6.79 -5.11
N ARG A 81 -0.33 -5.64 -4.98
CA ARG A 81 -1.59 -5.57 -4.21
C ARG A 81 -2.68 -6.42 -4.83
N ASP A 82 -2.79 -6.43 -6.16
CA ASP A 82 -3.75 -7.27 -6.88
C ASP A 82 -3.44 -8.76 -6.69
N LEU A 83 -2.17 -9.16 -6.65
CA LEU A 83 -1.78 -10.54 -6.34
C LEU A 83 -2.14 -10.93 -4.89
N LEU A 84 -1.97 -10.02 -3.92
CA LEU A 84 -2.23 -10.28 -2.49
C LEU A 84 -3.71 -10.23 -2.12
N LEU A 85 -4.47 -9.30 -2.70
CA LEU A 85 -5.87 -9.00 -2.35
C LEU A 85 -6.87 -9.36 -3.44
N GLY A 86 -6.38 -9.70 -4.63
CA GLY A 86 -7.17 -10.08 -5.79
C GLY A 86 -8.18 -11.14 -5.41
N ASN A 87 -9.43 -10.82 -5.67
CA ASN A 87 -10.56 -11.71 -5.50
C ASN A 87 -11.42 -11.65 -6.75
N THR A 88 -12.09 -12.75 -7.07
CA THR A 88 -12.95 -12.89 -8.25
C THR A 88 -14.09 -11.87 -8.29
N LEU A 89 -14.48 -11.33 -7.14
CA LEU A 89 -15.54 -10.34 -7.00
C LEU A 89 -15.07 -8.89 -7.23
N ARG A 90 -13.76 -8.66 -7.46
CA ARG A 90 -13.13 -7.32 -7.50
C ARG A 90 -13.57 -6.43 -6.33
N SER A 91 -13.88 -7.04 -5.19
CA SER A 91 -14.32 -6.30 -4.02
C SER A 91 -13.13 -5.51 -3.46
N LYS A 92 -13.38 -4.29 -2.99
CA LYS A 92 -12.36 -3.46 -2.33
C LYS A 92 -12.01 -4.07 -0.97
N ALA A 93 -11.24 -5.16 -0.98
CA ALA A 93 -10.66 -5.72 0.22
C ALA A 93 -9.61 -4.74 0.76
N SER A 94 -9.74 -4.35 2.03
CA SER A 94 -8.72 -3.60 2.74
C SER A 94 -7.77 -4.57 3.45
N PHE A 95 -6.50 -4.19 3.60
CA PHE A 95 -5.58 -4.96 4.41
C PHE A 95 -5.98 -4.88 5.89
N PRO A 96 -6.04 -6.01 6.62
CA PRO A 96 -6.28 -5.99 8.07
C PRO A 96 -5.15 -5.28 8.80
N ALA A 97 -5.42 -4.77 10.01
CA ALA A 97 -4.43 -3.99 10.77
C ALA A 97 -3.11 -4.76 11.02
N ASP A 98 -3.19 -6.07 11.27
CA ASP A 98 -2.02 -6.92 11.54
C ASP A 98 -1.17 -7.17 10.29
N PHE A 99 -1.72 -7.04 9.08
CA PHE A 99 -0.93 -7.14 7.85
C PHE A 99 0.21 -6.13 7.84
N TRP A 100 -0.04 -4.91 8.31
CA TRP A 100 0.96 -3.83 8.33
C TRP A 100 2.13 -4.08 9.30
N ARG A 101 2.05 -5.12 10.14
CA ARG A 101 3.14 -5.56 11.02
C ARG A 101 4.03 -6.64 10.40
N THR A 102 3.62 -7.23 9.28
CA THR A 102 4.41 -8.21 8.54
C THR A 102 5.48 -7.52 7.70
N ASP A 103 6.55 -8.24 7.34
CA ASP A 103 7.62 -7.68 6.49
C ASP A 103 7.07 -7.21 5.13
N ILE A 104 6.11 -7.94 4.56
CA ILE A 104 5.39 -7.54 3.34
C ILE A 104 4.59 -6.26 3.56
N GLY A 105 3.89 -6.15 4.68
CA GLY A 105 3.17 -4.94 5.05
C GLY A 105 4.08 -3.72 5.23
N VAL A 106 5.25 -3.90 5.84
CA VAL A 106 6.25 -2.84 6.00
C VAL A 106 6.86 -2.47 4.64
N LEU A 107 7.17 -3.45 3.78
CA LEU A 107 7.61 -3.23 2.39
C LEU A 107 6.60 -2.37 1.64
N VAL A 108 5.35 -2.83 1.55
CA VAL A 108 4.25 -2.12 0.88
C VAL A 108 4.09 -0.72 1.44
N SER A 109 4.15 -0.55 2.76
CA SER A 109 4.05 0.76 3.41
C SER A 109 5.15 1.72 2.98
N ARG A 110 6.41 1.25 2.95
CA ARG A 110 7.57 2.07 2.59
C ARG A 110 7.57 2.48 1.13
N VAL A 111 7.23 1.55 0.22
CA VAL A 111 7.11 1.91 -1.21
C VAL A 111 5.95 2.87 -1.40
N ARG A 112 4.80 2.60 -0.77
CA ARG A 112 3.63 3.45 -0.91
C ARG A 112 3.86 4.86 -0.37
N TRP A 113 4.57 4.97 0.75
CA TRP A 113 5.06 6.24 1.26
C TRP A 113 5.92 6.94 0.21
N TRP A 114 6.91 6.25 -0.36
CA TRP A 114 7.82 6.81 -1.35
C TRP A 114 7.10 7.32 -2.60
N VAL A 115 6.12 6.58 -3.12
CA VAL A 115 5.31 6.97 -4.28
C VAL A 115 4.50 8.23 -3.97
N SER A 116 3.86 8.27 -2.81
CA SER A 116 2.84 9.27 -2.48
C SER A 116 3.32 10.40 -1.57
N VAL A 117 4.61 10.47 -1.21
CA VAL A 117 5.12 11.39 -0.18
C VAL A 117 4.74 12.85 -0.43
N ASP A 118 4.65 13.27 -1.69
CA ASP A 118 4.30 14.64 -2.08
C ASP A 118 2.82 14.98 -1.85
N ASP A 119 1.93 13.98 -1.82
CA ASP A 119 0.48 14.14 -1.63
C ASP A 119 0.02 13.78 -0.21
N LEU A 120 0.89 13.23 0.64
CA LEU A 120 0.52 12.75 1.97
C LEU A 120 0.53 13.88 3.01
N ILE A 121 -0.53 13.94 3.83
CA ILE A 121 -0.66 14.91 4.93
C ILE A 121 -1.02 14.21 6.25
N THR A 122 -0.67 14.85 7.36
CA THR A 122 -1.02 14.38 8.71
C THR A 122 -2.52 14.51 8.96
N ILE A 123 -3.05 13.76 9.94
CA ILE A 123 -4.45 13.88 10.37
C ILE A 123 -4.79 15.30 10.84
N SER A 124 -3.85 15.97 11.52
CA SER A 124 -3.98 17.37 11.95
C SER A 124 -4.12 18.33 10.76
N ASN A 125 -3.29 18.16 9.72
CA ASN A 125 -3.35 18.97 8.51
C ASN A 125 -4.63 18.65 7.70
N ALA A 126 -5.03 17.38 7.66
CA ALA A 126 -6.26 16.97 7.01
C ALA A 126 -7.51 17.58 7.67
N ALA A 127 -7.51 17.64 9.00
CA ALA A 127 -8.59 18.28 9.76
C ALA A 127 -8.67 19.79 9.44
N ALA A 128 -7.55 20.50 9.43
CA ALA A 128 -7.51 21.90 9.03
C ALA A 128 -7.95 22.12 7.58
N LEU A 129 -7.54 21.23 6.66
CA LEU A 129 -7.87 21.34 5.24
C LEU A 129 -9.35 21.11 4.95
N ALA A 130 -9.94 20.04 5.51
CA ALA A 130 -11.35 19.70 5.26
C ALA A 130 -12.33 20.58 6.06
N PHE A 131 -11.93 21.07 7.23
CA PHE A 131 -12.85 21.70 8.18
C PHE A 131 -12.47 23.12 8.61
N GLY A 132 -11.40 23.70 8.04
CA GLY A 132 -10.91 25.04 8.35
C GLY A 132 -10.07 25.13 9.63
N GLU A 133 -10.24 24.20 10.58
CA GLU A 133 -9.55 24.24 11.87
C GLU A 133 -9.12 22.85 12.37
N ASN A 134 -7.95 22.80 13.04
CA ASN A 134 -7.43 21.59 13.66
C ASN A 134 -7.95 21.42 15.11
N THR A 135 -9.22 21.07 15.26
CA THR A 135 -9.82 20.72 16.56
C THR A 135 -9.81 19.21 16.80
N GLN A 136 -9.92 18.77 18.06
CA GLN A 136 -10.04 17.34 18.38
C GLN A 136 -11.26 16.70 17.71
N ALA A 137 -12.40 17.40 17.66
CA ALA A 137 -13.60 16.92 16.99
C ALA A 137 -13.37 16.70 15.47
N ASN A 138 -12.66 17.62 14.82
CA ASN A 138 -12.33 17.52 13.40
C ASN A 138 -11.34 16.37 13.12
N ARG A 139 -10.34 16.16 13.99
CA ARG A 139 -9.45 14.98 13.90
C ARG A 139 -10.21 13.67 14.06
N MET A 140 -11.18 13.60 14.97
CA MET A 140 -12.04 12.42 15.12
C MET A 140 -12.90 12.15 13.87
N ARG A 141 -13.38 13.20 13.19
CA ARG A 141 -14.11 13.06 11.92
C ARG A 141 -13.24 12.45 10.82
N ILE A 142 -11.97 12.89 10.69
CA ILE A 142 -11.01 12.25 9.78
C ILE A 142 -10.78 10.79 10.17
N GLY A 143 -10.64 10.48 11.46
CA GLY A 143 -10.51 9.11 11.96
C GLY A 143 -11.68 8.22 11.53
N ARG A 144 -12.91 8.70 11.67
CA ARG A 144 -14.11 7.97 11.22
C ARG A 144 -14.18 7.82 9.70
N ALA A 145 -13.74 8.83 8.94
CA ALA A 145 -13.67 8.74 7.49
C ALA A 145 -12.64 7.68 7.03
N ILE A 146 -11.56 7.50 7.78
CA ILE A 146 -10.61 6.41 7.57
C ILE A 146 -11.25 5.06 7.89
N GLU A 147 -11.89 4.94 9.06
CA GLU A 147 -12.52 3.68 9.51
C GLU A 147 -13.65 3.22 8.59
N SER A 148 -14.41 4.16 8.02
CA SER A 148 -15.47 3.88 7.04
C SER A 148 -14.96 3.65 5.62
N GLY A 149 -13.65 3.78 5.37
CA GLY A 149 -13.05 3.58 4.05
C GLY A 149 -13.27 4.74 3.07
N LEU A 150 -13.80 5.88 3.53
CA LEU A 150 -13.91 7.12 2.74
C LEU A 150 -12.54 7.72 2.44
N LEU A 151 -11.61 7.64 3.40
CA LEU A 151 -10.23 8.06 3.25
C LEU A 151 -9.30 6.85 3.33
N GLU A 152 -8.40 6.75 2.38
CA GLU A 152 -7.31 5.78 2.45
C GLU A 152 -6.17 6.37 3.27
N TRP A 153 -5.49 5.51 4.02
CA TRP A 153 -4.38 5.92 4.88
C TRP A 153 -3.15 5.06 4.64
N ILE A 154 -1.98 5.65 4.91
CA ILE A 154 -0.67 5.02 4.78
C ILE A 154 0.08 5.23 6.09
N PRO A 155 0.70 4.19 6.68
CA PRO A 155 1.60 4.37 7.82
C PRO A 155 2.91 5.04 7.39
N ASP A 156 3.32 6.03 8.18
CA ASP A 156 4.60 6.72 8.08
C ASP A 156 5.71 5.85 8.69
N PRO A 157 6.67 5.35 7.89
CA PRO A 157 7.73 4.48 8.39
C PRO A 157 8.75 5.23 9.26
N SER A 158 8.75 6.57 9.28
CA SER A 158 9.64 7.39 10.12
C SER A 158 9.10 7.60 11.54
N VAL A 159 7.83 7.31 11.79
CA VAL A 159 7.16 7.54 13.08
C VAL A 159 6.92 6.22 13.79
N ALA A 160 7.61 6.02 14.92
CA ALA A 160 7.48 4.79 15.72
C ALA A 160 6.09 4.60 16.34
N ASN A 161 5.35 5.69 16.60
CA ASN A 161 4.03 5.63 17.23
C ASN A 161 2.92 5.26 16.20
N PRO A 162 2.26 4.09 16.33
CA PRO A 162 1.21 3.65 15.40
C PRO A 162 -0.04 4.53 15.38
N GLN A 163 -0.28 5.32 16.44
CA GLN A 163 -1.41 6.24 16.48
C GLN A 163 -1.14 7.53 15.70
N GLN A 164 0.12 7.91 15.55
CA GLN A 164 0.55 9.16 14.90
C GLN A 164 1.13 8.94 13.51
N ASN A 165 1.40 7.70 13.13
CA ASN A 165 2.00 7.38 11.84
C ASN A 165 0.99 7.42 10.68
N LYS A 166 -0.32 7.56 10.93
CA LYS A 166 -1.29 7.61 9.84
C LYS A 166 -1.14 8.90 9.02
N ARG A 167 -1.01 8.76 7.71
CA ARG A 167 -1.16 9.84 6.72
C ARG A 167 -2.31 9.53 5.81
N VAL A 168 -2.92 10.58 5.27
CA VAL A 168 -3.99 10.51 4.28
C VAL A 168 -3.62 11.34 3.06
N PHE A 169 -4.21 11.02 1.91
CA PHE A 169 -4.00 11.76 0.67
C PHE A 169 -4.68 13.13 0.73
N ARG A 170 -3.93 14.19 0.46
CA ARG A 170 -4.45 15.57 0.39
C ARG A 170 -5.61 15.65 -0.60
N SER A 171 -5.44 15.07 -1.80
CA SER A 171 -6.47 15.01 -2.84
C SER A 171 -7.79 14.34 -2.41
N GLN A 172 -7.76 13.37 -1.49
CA GLN A 172 -8.98 12.75 -0.92
C GLN A 172 -9.65 13.68 0.10
N VAL A 173 -8.84 14.36 0.92
CA VAL A 173 -9.31 15.29 1.95
C VAL A 173 -9.94 16.54 1.33
N GLU A 174 -9.36 17.07 0.25
CA GLU A 174 -9.93 18.20 -0.51
C GLU A 174 -11.30 17.85 -1.07
N ARG A 175 -11.46 16.65 -1.64
CA ARG A 175 -12.75 16.16 -2.13
C ARG A 175 -13.77 16.01 -1.00
N LEU A 176 -13.35 15.49 0.15
CA LEU A 176 -14.21 15.39 1.33
C LEU A 176 -14.69 16.78 1.79
N GLY A 177 -13.80 17.77 1.82
CA GLY A 177 -14.14 19.16 2.15
C GLY A 177 -15.11 19.78 1.14
N ALA A 178 -14.88 19.55 -0.16
CA ALA A 178 -15.74 20.06 -1.23
C ALA A 178 -17.16 19.47 -1.18
N GLN A 179 -17.29 18.15 -0.98
CA GLN A 179 -18.59 17.48 -0.84
C GLN A 179 -19.41 18.03 0.33
N ARG A 180 -18.74 18.39 1.43
CA ARG A 180 -19.42 18.99 2.58
C ARG A 180 -19.96 20.38 2.27
N ARG A 181 -19.18 21.25 1.63
CA ARG A 181 -19.62 22.61 1.29
C ARG A 181 -20.87 22.60 0.42
N LEU A 182 -20.95 21.65 -0.51
CA LEU A 182 -22.13 21.45 -1.37
C LEU A 182 -23.39 20.98 -0.63
N LEU A 183 -23.26 20.44 0.59
CA LEU A 183 -24.40 20.01 1.43
C LEU A 183 -24.83 21.08 2.45
N GLU A 184 -24.03 22.14 2.62
CA GLU A 184 -24.28 23.24 3.55
C GLU A 184 -24.80 24.50 2.85
N GLU A 185 -24.80 24.51 1.50
CA GLU A 185 -25.48 25.49 0.62
C GLU A 185 -26.89 25.00 0.25
#